data_AF-A0A2W6DBL8-F1
#
_entry.id   AF-A0A2W6DBL8-F1
#
_cell.length_a   1.000
_cell.length_b   1.000
_cell.length_c   1.000
_cell.angle_alpha   90.00
_cell.angle_beta   90.00
_cell.angle_gamma   90.00
#
_symmetry.space_group_name_H-M   'P 1'
#
loop_
_entity.id
_entity.type
_entity.pdbx_description
1 polymer ?
#
loop_
_entity_poly.entity_id
_entity_poly.type
_entity_poly.pdbx_seq_one_letter_code
_entity_poly.pdbx_strand_id
1 'polypeptide(L)'
;MRLDRQPPGSARQSPSDDMLGLQRTAGNRAVSDLLGGRPVVQRHEGSEPEIAAAHVVSSAEETDLPAVADAPALVTEQDELLTERKPLAARVKAAARNAPDVAAADRVKQIDDRLVEIKQQLALRLKGDEAVTLEHNGYTGGTAAWFADVKTITFLGRPATVHKLLAERLAKVEKALKDLPVPPDGWVSETHSTLRKPGQSLHSFGLAIDLNPLTNPFLVQPTGQPIYEPTAWSGSIRDAIEHAALLVLARRADDEAFFTRPDVKDKDARVEASYDKIAEASDALKSYFTLTDADRRAELDTLVHAVKDKDPKHRSAEDWIKLIKADRQTVGSLAAPDRKNWSHPEHGFLNLDKRLVKAMTDSAGAGLTWLGDDTVSPGRDIMHFDMRGVGPITKIWNSVKGGRGGDTYLGGG
;
A
#
# COMPACT_ATOMS: atom_id res chain seq x y z
N MET A 1 40.93 7.87 -72.63
CA MET A 1 41.34 8.85 -71.60
C MET A 1 40.79 8.38 -70.26
N ARG A 2 41.64 7.90 -69.36
CA ARG A 2 41.28 7.51 -67.98
C ARG A 2 41.26 8.77 -67.11
N LEU A 3 40.20 8.95 -66.32
CA LEU A 3 40.11 9.95 -65.26
C LEU A 3 40.39 9.25 -63.92
N ASP A 4 41.44 9.68 -63.24
CA ASP A 4 41.79 9.23 -61.88
C ASP A 4 40.91 9.93 -60.83
N ARG A 5 40.46 9.17 -59.83
CA ARG A 5 39.76 9.66 -58.63
C ARG A 5 40.77 10.01 -57.54
N GLN A 6 40.72 11.22 -57.01
CA GLN A 6 41.36 11.61 -55.75
C GLN A 6 40.55 11.13 -54.53
N PRO A 7 41.20 10.77 -53.40
CA PRO A 7 40.52 10.46 -52.15
C PRO A 7 40.22 11.73 -51.32
N PRO A 8 39.18 11.72 -50.47
CA PRO A 8 38.82 12.87 -49.63
C PRO A 8 39.78 13.03 -48.45
N GLY A 9 40.20 14.27 -48.23
CA GLY A 9 41.14 14.68 -47.18
C GLY A 9 40.55 14.65 -45.77
N SER A 10 41.42 14.29 -44.82
CA SER A 10 41.18 14.28 -43.37
C SER A 10 41.06 15.71 -42.83
N ALA A 11 39.96 16.01 -42.14
CA ALA A 11 39.80 17.24 -41.38
C ALA A 11 40.78 17.25 -40.19
N ARG A 12 41.59 18.30 -40.07
CA ARG A 12 42.48 18.54 -38.92
C ARG A 12 41.65 18.97 -37.72
N GLN A 13 41.74 18.23 -36.62
CA GLN A 13 41.16 18.61 -35.32
C GLN A 13 41.85 19.87 -34.78
N SER A 14 41.08 20.71 -34.09
CA SER A 14 41.56 22.00 -33.60
C SER A 14 42.34 21.82 -32.28
N PRO A 15 43.42 22.59 -32.02
CA PRO A 15 44.18 22.51 -30.77
C PRO A 15 43.34 22.73 -29.50
N SER A 16 42.18 23.36 -29.63
CA SER A 16 41.18 23.53 -28.56
C SER A 16 40.52 22.21 -28.14
N ASP A 17 40.34 21.27 -29.07
CA ASP A 17 39.75 19.95 -28.76
C ASP A 17 40.76 19.07 -28.00
N ASP A 18 42.04 19.20 -28.32
CA ASP A 18 43.13 18.49 -27.62
C ASP A 18 43.32 19.02 -26.18
N MET A 19 43.20 20.34 -25.98
CA MET A 19 43.25 20.96 -24.65
C MET A 19 42.04 20.61 -23.77
N LEU A 20 40.83 20.55 -24.36
CA LEU A 20 39.62 20.07 -23.67
C LEU A 20 39.69 18.58 -23.35
N GLY A 21 40.33 17.79 -24.23
CA GLY A 21 40.67 16.39 -23.98
C GLY A 21 41.63 16.24 -22.80
N LEU A 22 42.73 16.99 -22.79
CA LEU A 22 43.73 16.97 -21.72
C LEU A 22 43.19 17.45 -20.37
N GLN A 23 42.32 18.46 -20.33
CA GLN A 23 41.66 18.91 -19.09
C GLN A 23 40.69 17.86 -18.54
N ARG A 24 39.95 17.13 -19.40
CA ARG A 24 39.10 16.01 -18.97
C ARG A 24 39.93 14.82 -18.47
N THR A 25 41.04 14.49 -19.14
CA THR A 25 41.90 13.39 -18.73
C THR A 25 42.65 13.70 -17.44
N ALA A 26 43.12 14.93 -17.24
CA ALA A 26 43.79 15.34 -16.00
C ALA A 26 42.80 15.46 -14.82
N GLY A 27 41.60 15.99 -15.05
CA GLY A 27 40.54 16.05 -14.05
C GLY A 27 40.08 14.67 -13.59
N ASN A 28 39.93 13.72 -14.53
CA ASN A 28 39.56 12.34 -14.20
C ASN A 28 40.68 11.58 -13.46
N ARG A 29 41.94 11.93 -13.70
CA ARG A 29 43.10 11.30 -13.02
C ARG A 29 43.26 11.81 -11.60
N ALA A 30 43.08 13.12 -11.37
CA ALA A 30 43.14 13.70 -10.02
C ALA A 30 42.02 13.20 -9.09
N VAL A 31 40.82 12.92 -9.62
CA VAL A 31 39.71 12.32 -8.86
C VAL A 31 39.94 10.83 -8.58
N SER A 32 40.62 10.12 -9.49
CA SER A 32 40.95 8.70 -9.32
C SER A 32 42.06 8.45 -8.30
N ASP A 33 43.03 9.36 -8.18
CA ASP A 33 44.16 9.22 -7.25
C ASP A 33 43.81 9.65 -5.81
N LEU A 34 42.76 10.48 -5.60
CA LEU A 34 42.30 10.87 -4.27
C LEU A 34 41.46 9.77 -3.56
N LEU A 35 40.93 8.82 -4.33
CA LEU A 35 40.00 7.77 -3.87
C LEU A 35 40.67 6.40 -3.81
N GLY A 36 41.77 6.31 -3.07
CA GLY A 36 42.60 5.12 -2.86
C GLY A 36 41.94 3.77 -3.12
N GLY A 37 42.32 3.15 -4.24
CA GLY A 37 42.56 1.71 -4.31
C GLY A 37 41.38 0.75 -4.19
N ARG A 38 40.17 1.11 -4.65
CA ARG A 38 39.17 0.10 -5.05
C ARG A 38 38.54 0.46 -6.40
N PRO A 39 38.39 -0.51 -7.32
CA PRO A 39 37.68 -0.27 -8.58
C PRO A 39 36.22 0.07 -8.26
N VAL A 40 35.79 1.30 -8.59
CA VAL A 40 34.36 1.65 -8.62
C VAL A 40 33.79 1.04 -9.90
N VAL A 41 33.37 -0.21 -9.77
CA VAL A 41 32.49 -0.84 -10.73
C VAL A 41 31.14 -0.16 -10.61
N GLN A 42 30.66 0.48 -11.67
CA GLN A 42 29.25 0.83 -11.79
C GLN A 42 28.46 -0.47 -11.95
N ARG A 43 27.94 -0.97 -10.82
CA ARG A 43 27.04 -2.11 -10.72
C ARG A 43 25.62 -1.58 -10.49
N HIS A 44 24.64 -2.20 -11.13
CA HIS A 44 23.52 -2.78 -10.37
C HIS A 44 23.53 -4.31 -10.56
N GLU A 45 24.70 -4.91 -10.39
CA GLU A 45 24.82 -6.26 -9.85
C GLU A 45 24.83 -6.14 -8.33
N GLY A 46 23.71 -6.41 -7.65
CA GLY A 46 23.67 -6.40 -6.17
C GLY A 46 22.50 -5.72 -5.47
N SER A 47 21.28 -5.74 -6.02
CA SER A 47 20.07 -5.38 -5.27
C SER A 47 19.39 -6.56 -4.55
N GLU A 48 19.90 -7.78 -4.69
CA GLU A 48 19.33 -8.98 -4.06
C GLU A 48 19.75 -9.25 -2.60
N PRO A 49 20.99 -8.93 -2.13
CA PRO A 49 21.36 -9.34 -0.78
C PRO A 49 20.65 -8.54 0.31
N GLU A 50 20.31 -7.26 0.10
CA GLU A 50 19.65 -6.48 1.15
C GLU A 50 18.19 -6.90 1.35
N ILE A 51 17.45 -7.17 0.26
CA ILE A 51 16.08 -7.67 0.33
C ILE A 51 16.05 -9.10 0.86
N ALA A 52 16.86 -10.01 0.29
CA ALA A 52 16.89 -11.39 0.74
C ALA A 52 17.36 -11.48 2.20
N ALA A 53 18.40 -10.76 2.62
CA ALA A 53 18.84 -10.78 4.01
C ALA A 53 17.80 -10.21 4.98
N ALA A 54 17.00 -9.22 4.56
CA ALA A 54 15.94 -8.67 5.40
C ALA A 54 14.78 -9.64 5.67
N HIS A 55 14.60 -10.66 4.83
CA HIS A 55 13.49 -11.62 4.90
C HIS A 55 13.90 -13.07 5.20
N VAL A 56 15.18 -13.34 5.32
CA VAL A 56 15.70 -14.66 5.71
C VAL A 56 15.83 -14.73 7.22
N VAL A 57 15.38 -15.86 7.79
CA VAL A 57 15.78 -16.31 9.12
C VAL A 57 17.08 -17.07 8.97
N SER A 58 18.16 -16.56 9.54
CA SER A 58 19.45 -17.24 9.58
C SER A 58 19.46 -18.37 10.61
N SER A 59 20.37 -19.34 10.48
CA SER A 59 20.52 -20.42 11.46
C SER A 59 20.83 -19.93 12.88
N ALA A 60 21.41 -18.73 13.02
CA ALA A 60 21.60 -18.10 14.33
C ALA A 60 20.29 -17.51 14.87
N GLU A 61 19.47 -16.89 14.01
CA GLU A 61 18.15 -16.38 14.39
C GLU A 61 17.15 -17.52 14.71
N GLU A 62 17.32 -18.72 14.15
CA GLU A 62 16.47 -19.89 14.43
C GLU A 62 16.50 -20.30 15.91
N THR A 63 17.63 -20.14 16.60
CA THR A 63 17.72 -20.46 18.04
C THR A 63 17.04 -19.42 18.92
N ASP A 64 16.96 -18.18 18.44
CA ASP A 64 16.35 -17.04 19.14
C ASP A 64 14.89 -16.83 18.72
N LEU A 65 14.38 -17.64 17.80
CA LEU A 65 13.05 -17.55 17.24
C LEU A 65 12.02 -17.91 18.31
N PRO A 66 11.17 -16.96 18.76
CA PRO A 66 10.15 -17.27 19.76
C PRO A 66 9.19 -18.33 19.24
N ALA A 67 8.68 -19.17 20.15
CA ALA A 67 7.64 -20.10 19.77
C ALA A 67 6.37 -19.32 19.39
N VAL A 68 5.57 -19.90 18.50
CA VAL A 68 4.28 -19.32 18.09
C VAL A 68 3.39 -18.98 19.29
N ALA A 69 3.40 -19.84 20.31
CA ALA A 69 2.59 -19.65 21.53
C ALA A 69 3.06 -18.48 22.41
N ASP A 70 4.29 -17.99 22.25
CA ASP A 70 4.86 -16.93 23.08
C ASP A 70 4.48 -15.53 22.56
N ALA A 71 4.14 -15.40 21.28
CA ALA A 71 3.85 -14.10 20.66
C ALA A 71 2.74 -13.29 21.37
N PRO A 72 1.59 -13.89 21.78
CA PRO A 72 0.58 -13.16 22.55
C PRO A 72 1.09 -12.62 23.90
N ALA A 73 1.97 -13.37 24.58
CA ALA A 73 2.55 -12.95 25.85
C ALA A 73 3.52 -11.78 25.65
N LEU A 74 4.35 -11.82 24.61
CA LEU A 74 5.25 -10.72 24.25
C LEU A 74 4.52 -9.42 23.89
N VAL A 75 3.38 -9.51 23.19
CA VAL A 75 2.54 -8.35 22.88
C VAL A 75 1.93 -7.77 24.16
N THR A 76 1.40 -8.62 25.04
CA THR A 76 0.86 -8.20 26.35
C THR A 76 1.94 -7.49 27.18
N GLU A 77 3.12 -8.08 27.28
CA GLU A 77 4.25 -7.50 28.01
C GLU A 77 4.65 -6.13 27.43
N GLN A 78 4.71 -5.99 26.11
CA GLN A 78 4.98 -4.71 25.46
C GLN A 78 3.97 -3.63 25.85
N ASP A 79 2.67 -3.94 25.85
CA ASP A 79 1.62 -2.99 26.20
C ASP A 79 1.69 -2.56 27.67
N GLU A 80 1.96 -3.51 28.57
CA GLU A 80 2.18 -3.24 30.01
C GLU A 80 3.38 -2.32 30.23
N LEU A 81 4.51 -2.61 29.58
CA LEU A 81 5.73 -1.81 29.64
C LEU A 81 5.54 -0.39 29.10
N LEU A 82 4.85 -0.23 27.96
CA LEU A 82 4.53 1.08 27.41
C LEU A 82 3.63 1.89 28.35
N THR A 83 2.69 1.22 29.02
CA THR A 83 1.80 1.82 30.01
C THR A 83 2.59 2.29 31.25
N GLU A 84 3.49 1.46 31.77
CA GLU A 84 4.36 1.80 32.92
C GLU A 84 5.34 2.94 32.58
N ARG A 85 5.94 2.89 31.39
CA ARG A 85 6.96 3.86 30.94
C ARG A 85 6.45 5.29 30.91
N LYS A 86 5.20 5.50 30.45
CA LYS A 86 4.63 6.84 30.21
C LYS A 86 4.68 7.77 31.43
N PRO A 87 4.15 7.40 32.63
CA PRO A 87 4.27 8.25 33.82
C PRO A 87 5.70 8.40 34.33
N LEU A 88 6.56 7.37 34.20
CA LEU A 88 7.96 7.45 34.62
C LEU A 88 8.75 8.45 33.77
N ALA A 89 8.59 8.41 32.45
CA ALA A 89 9.21 9.36 31.54
C ALA A 89 8.78 10.81 31.83
N ALA A 90 7.51 11.02 32.20
CA ALA A 90 7.02 12.34 32.61
C ALA A 90 7.68 12.82 33.92
N ARG A 91 7.87 11.92 34.91
CA ARG A 91 8.60 12.22 36.15
C ARG A 91 10.06 12.59 35.88
N VAL A 92 10.77 11.80 35.07
CA VAL A 92 12.16 12.09 34.68
C VAL A 92 12.28 13.47 34.04
N LYS A 93 11.37 13.81 33.12
CA LYS A 93 11.34 15.13 32.46
C LYS A 93 11.07 16.28 33.42
N ALA A 94 10.21 16.08 34.43
CA ALA A 94 9.91 17.10 35.44
C ALA A 94 11.07 17.28 36.44
N ALA A 95 11.65 16.15 36.89
CA ALA A 95 12.74 16.08 37.86
C ALA A 95 14.04 16.71 37.33
N ALA A 96 14.30 16.61 36.03
CA ALA A 96 15.46 17.21 35.37
C ALA A 96 15.61 18.73 35.60
N ARG A 97 14.54 19.43 36.03
CA ARG A 97 14.58 20.87 36.32
C ARG A 97 15.03 21.23 37.73
N ASN A 98 14.92 20.31 38.70
CA ASN A 98 15.09 20.63 40.13
C ASN A 98 16.02 19.65 40.87
N ALA A 99 15.88 18.34 40.62
CA ALA A 99 16.72 17.28 41.17
C ALA A 99 16.44 15.98 40.38
N PRO A 100 17.42 15.35 39.72
CA PRO A 100 17.19 14.16 38.90
C PRO A 100 16.60 12.98 39.70
N ASP A 101 15.51 12.40 39.20
CA ASP A 101 14.93 11.16 39.72
C ASP A 101 15.64 9.96 39.09
N VAL A 102 16.80 9.60 39.64
CA VAL A 102 17.71 8.58 39.09
C VAL A 102 17.01 7.22 38.97
N ALA A 103 16.22 6.82 39.98
CA ALA A 103 15.51 5.55 39.98
C ALA A 103 14.46 5.46 38.84
N ALA A 104 13.71 6.54 38.61
CA ALA A 104 12.77 6.59 37.48
C ALA A 104 13.50 6.55 36.13
N ALA A 105 14.66 7.22 36.01
CA ALA A 105 15.47 7.19 34.80
C ALA A 105 16.01 5.79 34.50
N ASP A 106 16.53 5.10 35.51
CA ASP A 106 17.04 3.73 35.38
C ASP A 106 15.92 2.75 34.99
N ARG A 107 14.73 2.88 35.58
CA ARG A 107 13.58 2.04 35.21
C ARG A 107 13.11 2.30 33.78
N VAL A 108 13.03 3.57 33.34
CA VAL A 108 12.70 3.89 31.93
C VAL A 108 13.70 3.24 30.99
N LYS A 109 15.00 3.28 31.32
CA LYS A 109 16.04 2.62 30.52
C LYS A 109 15.83 1.11 30.44
N GLN A 110 15.57 0.43 31.57
CA GLN A 110 15.27 -1.01 31.58
C GLN A 110 14.06 -1.35 30.72
N ILE A 111 13.00 -0.54 30.79
CA ILE A 111 11.81 -0.73 29.96
C ILE A 111 12.17 -0.55 28.48
N ASP A 112 12.94 0.48 28.13
CA ASP A 112 13.38 0.73 26.76
C ASP A 112 14.23 -0.44 26.21
N ASP A 113 15.17 -0.95 27.01
CA ASP A 113 16.01 -2.10 26.65
C ASP A 113 15.15 -3.35 26.41
N ARG A 114 14.18 -3.64 27.30
CA ARG A 114 13.26 -4.79 27.13
C ARG A 114 12.33 -4.63 25.92
N LEU A 115 11.83 -3.42 25.66
CA LEU A 115 11.00 -3.14 24.50
C LEU A 115 11.77 -3.34 23.19
N VAL A 116 13.08 -3.08 23.16
CA VAL A 116 13.94 -3.39 22.00
C VAL A 116 14.03 -4.90 21.79
N GLU A 117 14.26 -5.67 22.85
CA GLU A 117 14.33 -7.14 22.79
C GLU A 117 13.01 -7.76 22.31
N ILE A 118 11.87 -7.37 22.90
CA ILE A 118 10.54 -7.85 22.49
C ILE A 118 10.29 -7.54 21.01
N LYS A 119 10.65 -6.34 20.53
CA LYS A 119 10.50 -5.99 19.11
C LYS A 119 11.36 -6.85 18.20
N GLN A 120 12.59 -7.17 18.61
CA GLN A 120 13.46 -8.08 17.86
C GLN A 120 12.85 -9.48 17.79
N GLN A 121 12.41 -10.03 18.92
CA GLN A 121 11.75 -11.34 19.01
C GLN A 121 10.49 -11.43 18.13
N LEU A 122 9.61 -10.42 18.21
CA LEU A 122 8.42 -10.35 17.36
C LEU A 122 8.78 -10.23 15.87
N ALA A 123 9.82 -9.45 15.52
CA ALA A 123 10.28 -9.35 14.14
C ALA A 123 10.83 -10.68 13.61
N LEU A 124 11.61 -11.42 14.42
CA LEU A 124 12.09 -12.76 14.08
C LEU A 124 10.92 -13.73 13.86
N ARG A 125 9.91 -13.69 14.74
CA ARG A 125 8.69 -14.51 14.59
C ARG A 125 7.99 -14.24 13.26
N LEU A 126 7.84 -12.98 12.86
CA LEU A 126 7.23 -12.63 11.56
C LEU A 126 8.03 -13.17 10.37
N LYS A 127 9.37 -13.11 10.39
CA LYS A 127 10.22 -13.77 9.37
C LYS A 127 10.03 -15.29 9.39
N GLY A 128 9.99 -15.89 10.57
CA GLY A 128 9.72 -17.32 10.75
C GLY A 128 8.36 -17.73 10.18
N ASP A 129 7.34 -16.87 10.31
CA ASP A 129 6.02 -17.11 9.73
C ASP A 129 6.03 -17.06 8.20
N GLU A 130 6.93 -16.30 7.57
CA GLU A 130 7.13 -16.35 6.11
C GLU A 130 7.71 -17.68 5.67
N ALA A 131 8.71 -18.20 6.38
CA ALA A 131 9.28 -19.52 6.10
C ALA A 131 8.22 -20.63 6.20
N VAL A 132 7.44 -20.61 7.30
CA VAL A 132 6.35 -21.56 7.52
C VAL A 132 5.25 -21.39 6.47
N THR A 133 4.93 -20.15 6.08
CA THR A 133 3.96 -19.88 5.01
C THR A 133 4.40 -20.52 3.70
N LEU A 134 5.66 -20.31 3.28
CA LEU A 134 6.17 -20.90 2.04
C LEU A 134 6.10 -22.43 2.08
N GLU A 135 6.58 -23.04 3.17
CA GLU A 135 6.54 -24.49 3.35
C GLU A 135 5.11 -25.05 3.29
N HIS A 136 4.17 -24.41 3.99
CA HIS A 136 2.77 -24.82 4.02
C HIS A 136 2.08 -24.68 2.64
N ASN A 137 2.60 -23.85 1.75
CA ASN A 137 2.17 -23.74 0.36
C ASN A 137 3.01 -24.62 -0.60
N GLY A 138 3.76 -25.59 -0.07
CA GLY A 138 4.52 -26.57 -0.84
C GLY A 138 5.82 -26.05 -1.45
N TYR A 139 6.26 -24.85 -1.07
CA TYR A 139 7.52 -24.30 -1.54
C TYR A 139 8.68 -24.79 -0.67
N THR A 140 9.51 -25.67 -1.23
CA THR A 140 10.61 -26.35 -0.51
C THR A 140 11.99 -25.71 -0.71
N GLY A 141 12.08 -24.67 -1.55
CA GLY A 141 13.36 -23.99 -1.84
C GLY A 141 13.90 -23.13 -0.68
N GLY A 142 13.11 -22.90 0.37
CA GLY A 142 13.44 -22.03 1.50
C GLY A 142 13.30 -20.53 1.18
N THR A 143 13.22 -19.69 2.22
CA THR A 143 13.00 -18.24 2.08
C THR A 143 14.05 -17.57 1.20
N ALA A 144 15.33 -17.91 1.33
CA ALA A 144 16.40 -17.33 0.54
C ALA A 144 16.19 -17.52 -0.98
N ALA A 145 15.81 -18.73 -1.40
CA ALA A 145 15.55 -18.99 -2.82
C ALA A 145 14.30 -18.25 -3.31
N TRP A 146 13.26 -18.12 -2.47
CA TRP A 146 12.07 -17.32 -2.82
C TRP A 146 12.42 -15.85 -3.06
N PHE A 147 13.16 -15.23 -2.14
CA PHE A 147 13.49 -13.82 -2.23
C PHE A 147 14.57 -13.49 -3.27
N ALA A 148 15.36 -14.48 -3.73
CA ALA A 148 16.25 -14.32 -4.88
C ALA A 148 15.49 -14.02 -6.19
N ASP A 149 14.20 -14.36 -6.27
CA ASP A 149 13.35 -14.06 -7.41
C ASP A 149 12.62 -12.70 -7.28
N VAL A 150 12.85 -11.95 -6.19
CA VAL A 150 12.31 -10.58 -6.02
C VAL A 150 13.22 -9.56 -6.69
N LYS A 151 12.62 -8.72 -7.56
CA LYS A 151 13.34 -7.77 -8.40
C LYS A 151 12.61 -6.45 -8.47
N THR A 152 13.35 -5.37 -8.66
CA THR A 152 12.77 -4.07 -9.03
C THR A 152 12.58 -4.02 -10.54
N ILE A 153 11.33 -3.90 -10.97
CA ILE A 153 10.93 -3.71 -12.37
C ILE A 153 10.41 -2.29 -12.58
N THR A 154 10.15 -1.90 -13.83
CA THR A 154 9.30 -0.74 -14.15
C THR A 154 7.90 -1.25 -14.51
N PHE A 155 6.88 -0.68 -13.91
CA PHE A 155 5.47 -0.96 -14.20
C PHE A 155 4.71 0.36 -14.30
N LEU A 156 4.07 0.61 -15.44
CA LEU A 156 3.35 1.85 -15.77
C LEU A 156 4.21 3.11 -15.57
N GLY A 157 5.49 3.02 -15.95
CA GLY A 157 6.45 4.10 -15.84
C GLY A 157 7.01 4.35 -14.43
N ARG A 158 6.73 3.48 -13.46
CA ARG A 158 7.18 3.63 -12.07
C ARG A 158 7.88 2.38 -11.55
N PRO A 159 8.86 2.50 -10.63
CA PRO A 159 9.54 1.35 -10.06
C PRO A 159 8.60 0.50 -9.19
N ALA A 160 8.73 -0.82 -9.27
CA ALA A 160 8.00 -1.77 -8.45
C ALA A 160 8.93 -2.92 -8.02
N THR A 161 9.07 -3.17 -6.72
CA THR A 161 9.89 -4.29 -6.20
C THR A 161 8.97 -5.46 -5.87
N VAL A 162 8.98 -6.48 -6.73
CA VAL A 162 8.03 -7.60 -6.67
C VAL A 162 8.71 -8.93 -7.00
N HIS A 163 8.09 -10.04 -6.61
CA HIS A 163 8.53 -11.37 -7.01
C HIS A 163 8.31 -11.58 -8.52
N LYS A 164 9.17 -12.40 -9.16
CA LYS A 164 9.10 -12.66 -10.62
C LYS A 164 7.71 -13.07 -11.10
N LEU A 165 6.99 -13.84 -10.28
CA LEU A 165 5.63 -14.30 -10.61
C LEU A 165 4.65 -13.14 -10.77
N LEU A 166 4.73 -12.13 -9.91
CA LEU A 166 3.91 -10.92 -10.05
C LEU A 166 4.41 -10.08 -11.22
N ALA A 167 5.73 -9.94 -11.40
CA ALA A 167 6.32 -9.21 -12.53
C ALA A 167 5.83 -9.73 -13.89
N GLU A 168 5.76 -11.05 -14.08
CA GLU A 168 5.24 -11.67 -15.30
C GLU A 168 3.77 -11.31 -15.57
N ARG A 169 2.95 -11.17 -14.53
CA ARG A 169 1.55 -10.73 -14.66
C ARG A 169 1.48 -9.25 -14.99
N LEU A 170 2.25 -8.41 -14.31
CA LEU A 170 2.31 -6.97 -14.58
C LEU A 170 2.75 -6.67 -16.03
N ALA A 171 3.67 -7.45 -16.59
CA ALA A 171 4.04 -7.35 -18.00
C ALA A 171 2.87 -7.65 -18.97
N LYS A 172 1.97 -8.59 -18.61
CA LYS A 172 0.76 -8.84 -19.40
C LYS A 172 -0.20 -7.65 -19.36
N VAL A 173 -0.29 -6.96 -18.21
CA VAL A 173 -1.11 -5.75 -18.05
C VAL A 173 -0.59 -4.64 -18.96
N GLU A 174 0.71 -4.34 -18.94
CA GLU A 174 1.28 -3.30 -19.81
C GLU A 174 1.07 -3.62 -21.30
N LYS A 175 1.20 -4.90 -21.67
CA LYS A 175 0.89 -5.35 -23.03
C LYS A 175 -0.58 -5.09 -23.40
N ALA A 176 -1.51 -5.37 -22.48
CA ALA A 176 -2.94 -5.15 -22.71
C ALA A 176 -3.31 -3.65 -22.79
N LEU A 177 -2.57 -2.79 -22.10
CA LEU A 177 -2.82 -1.34 -22.08
C LEU A 177 -2.10 -0.56 -23.18
N LYS A 178 -1.10 -1.17 -23.85
CA LYS A 178 -0.19 -0.50 -24.79
C LYS A 178 -0.88 0.32 -25.88
N ASP A 179 -1.97 -0.21 -26.45
CA ASP A 179 -2.66 0.40 -27.58
C ASP A 179 -3.89 1.23 -27.15
N LEU A 180 -4.11 1.38 -25.84
CA LEU A 180 -5.20 2.18 -25.29
C LEU A 180 -4.73 3.62 -25.06
N PRO A 181 -5.60 4.63 -25.28
CA PRO A 181 -5.29 6.00 -24.91
C PRO A 181 -5.00 6.11 -23.41
N VAL A 182 -3.82 6.61 -23.08
CA VAL A 182 -3.41 6.83 -21.69
C VAL A 182 -4.34 7.89 -21.07
N PRO A 183 -4.86 7.69 -19.84
CA PRO A 183 -5.63 8.73 -19.15
C PRO A 183 -4.82 10.03 -18.99
N PRO A 184 -5.47 11.21 -18.87
CA PRO A 184 -4.77 12.49 -18.74
C PRO A 184 -3.70 12.52 -17.63
N ASP A 185 -3.98 11.87 -16.50
CA ASP A 185 -3.10 11.80 -15.33
C ASP A 185 -2.18 10.55 -15.33
N GLY A 186 -2.15 9.82 -16.44
CA GLY A 186 -1.49 8.53 -16.55
C GLY A 186 -2.34 7.39 -15.99
N TRP A 187 -1.82 6.17 -16.08
CA TRP A 187 -2.45 5.00 -15.44
C TRP A 187 -2.31 5.01 -13.92
N VAL A 188 -1.23 5.61 -13.41
CA VAL A 188 -0.91 5.78 -11.99
C VAL A 188 -0.18 7.11 -11.75
N SER A 189 -0.59 7.82 -10.70
CA SER A 189 -0.10 9.16 -10.34
C SER A 189 0.92 9.13 -9.19
N GLU A 190 1.06 8.01 -8.48
CA GLU A 190 1.92 7.87 -7.31
C GLU A 190 2.84 6.64 -7.38
N THR A 191 3.81 6.56 -6.47
CA THR A 191 4.65 5.37 -6.31
C THR A 191 3.84 4.17 -5.84
N HIS A 192 4.10 3.01 -6.43
CA HIS A 192 3.50 1.75 -6.01
C HIS A 192 3.95 1.36 -4.60
N SER A 193 3.05 0.82 -3.78
CA SER A 193 3.46 0.09 -2.58
C SER A 193 3.58 -1.40 -2.91
N THR A 194 4.78 -1.95 -2.84
CA THR A 194 5.12 -3.28 -3.39
C THR A 194 5.63 -4.22 -2.30
N LEU A 195 6.87 -4.69 -2.34
CA LEU A 195 7.44 -5.51 -1.27
C LEU A 195 7.40 -4.76 0.07
N ARG A 196 6.90 -5.44 1.10
CA ARG A 196 6.76 -4.92 2.47
C ARG A 196 7.52 -5.80 3.46
N LYS A 197 7.58 -5.36 4.73
CA LYS A 197 8.23 -6.14 5.80
C LYS A 197 7.50 -7.47 6.06
N PRO A 198 8.17 -8.44 6.69
CA PRO A 198 7.54 -9.70 7.11
C PRO A 198 6.21 -9.51 7.83
N GLY A 199 5.25 -10.38 7.52
CA GLY A 199 3.90 -10.39 8.13
C GLY A 199 2.92 -9.37 7.56
N GLN A 200 3.30 -8.57 6.57
CA GLN A 200 2.43 -7.56 5.94
C GLN A 200 1.64 -8.12 4.74
N SER A 201 0.95 -9.25 4.93
CA SER A 201 0.16 -9.94 3.88
C SER A 201 1.02 -10.43 2.69
N LEU A 202 0.42 -10.67 1.52
CA LEU A 202 1.12 -11.07 0.28
C LEU A 202 2.16 -10.06 -0.21
N HIS A 203 2.14 -8.82 0.28
CA HIS A 203 3.23 -7.87 0.01
C HIS A 203 4.55 -8.34 0.58
N SER A 204 4.56 -9.06 1.71
CA SER A 204 5.80 -9.50 2.34
C SER A 204 6.51 -10.57 1.50
N PHE A 205 5.78 -11.25 0.62
CA PHE A 205 6.30 -12.22 -0.36
C PHE A 205 6.54 -11.61 -1.75
N GLY A 206 6.32 -10.31 -1.94
CA GLY A 206 6.39 -9.66 -3.25
C GLY A 206 5.29 -10.10 -4.22
N LEU A 207 4.16 -10.59 -3.71
CA LEU A 207 3.02 -11.10 -4.49
C LEU A 207 1.79 -10.17 -4.45
N ALA A 208 1.97 -8.94 -3.96
CA ALA A 208 0.94 -7.91 -3.97
C ALA A 208 1.52 -6.55 -4.35
N ILE A 209 0.66 -5.69 -4.88
CA ILE A 209 0.94 -4.32 -5.28
C ILE A 209 -0.27 -3.44 -4.97
N ASP A 210 -0.01 -2.29 -4.36
CA ASP A 210 -1.00 -1.25 -4.18
C ASP A 210 -0.75 -0.11 -5.18
N LEU A 211 -1.79 0.28 -5.91
CA LEU A 211 -1.75 1.35 -6.91
C LEU A 211 -2.39 2.63 -6.37
N ASN A 212 -1.68 3.75 -6.53
CA ASN A 212 -1.98 5.04 -5.92
C ASN A 212 -2.40 4.94 -4.43
N PRO A 213 -1.54 4.39 -3.57
CA PRO A 213 -1.91 4.05 -2.18
C PRO A 213 -2.29 5.25 -1.31
N LEU A 214 -1.95 6.48 -1.73
CA LEU A 214 -2.40 7.69 -1.06
C LEU A 214 -3.79 8.11 -1.54
N THR A 215 -4.10 8.02 -2.83
CA THR A 215 -5.41 8.45 -3.38
C THR A 215 -6.47 7.35 -3.50
N ASN A 216 -6.12 6.09 -3.25
CA ASN A 216 -7.05 4.95 -3.19
C ASN A 216 -7.09 4.37 -1.76
N PRO A 217 -8.03 4.82 -0.90
CA PRO A 217 -8.05 4.44 0.49
C PRO A 217 -8.67 3.07 0.76
N PHE A 218 -8.50 2.58 1.99
CA PHE A 218 -9.24 1.41 2.48
C PHE A 218 -10.65 1.87 2.83
N LEU A 219 -11.70 1.26 2.27
CA LEU A 219 -13.07 1.77 2.41
C LEU A 219 -13.78 1.26 3.66
N VAL A 220 -13.56 -0.01 4.02
CA VAL A 220 -14.16 -0.63 5.20
C VAL A 220 -13.12 -1.52 5.79
N GLN A 221 -12.74 -1.38 7.05
CA GLN A 221 -11.82 -2.30 7.71
C GLN A 221 -12.55 -3.58 8.17
N PRO A 222 -11.91 -4.76 8.11
CA PRO A 222 -12.44 -5.96 8.74
C PRO A 222 -12.79 -5.73 10.22
N THR A 223 -14.01 -6.07 10.63
CA THR A 223 -14.39 -6.01 12.05
C THR A 223 -13.52 -6.98 12.87
N GLY A 224 -13.05 -6.53 14.05
CA GLY A 224 -12.27 -7.37 14.96
C GLY A 224 -10.80 -7.58 14.58
N GLN A 225 -10.27 -6.90 13.57
CA GLN A 225 -8.84 -6.91 13.25
C GLN A 225 -8.19 -5.57 13.64
N PRO A 226 -7.29 -5.53 14.65
CA PRO A 226 -6.69 -4.29 15.14
C PRO A 226 -5.62 -3.68 14.21
N ILE A 227 -5.44 -4.16 12.98
CA ILE A 227 -4.08 -4.26 12.45
C ILE A 227 -3.59 -3.02 11.68
N TYR A 228 -4.43 -2.11 11.15
CA TYR A 228 -3.88 -1.02 10.31
C TYR A 228 -4.50 0.37 10.47
N GLU A 229 -5.80 0.47 10.77
CA GLU A 229 -6.47 1.77 11.00
C GLU A 229 -7.38 1.68 12.25
N PRO A 230 -7.62 2.78 12.98
CA PRO A 230 -8.65 2.81 14.02
C PRO A 230 -10.04 2.58 13.39
N THR A 231 -10.82 1.63 13.93
CA THR A 231 -12.18 1.29 13.42
C THR A 231 -13.10 2.52 13.28
N ALA A 232 -12.95 3.51 14.16
CA ALA A 232 -13.70 4.76 14.10
C ALA A 232 -13.48 5.52 12.77
N TRP A 233 -12.29 5.42 12.18
CA TRP A 233 -11.93 6.11 10.94
C TRP A 233 -12.64 5.53 9.74
N SER A 234 -12.57 4.21 9.56
CA SER A 234 -13.30 3.51 8.51
C SER A 234 -14.81 3.69 8.66
N GLY A 235 -15.30 3.79 9.91
CA GLY A 235 -16.70 4.15 10.20
C GLY A 235 -17.07 5.52 9.65
N SER A 236 -16.30 6.56 9.93
CA SER A 236 -16.60 7.91 9.45
C SER A 236 -16.53 8.06 7.93
N ILE A 237 -15.57 7.40 7.28
CA ILE A 237 -15.47 7.36 5.81
C ILE A 237 -16.70 6.67 5.22
N ARG A 238 -17.05 5.52 5.77
CA ARG A 238 -18.24 4.77 5.39
C ARG A 238 -19.49 5.63 5.52
N ASP A 239 -19.69 6.30 6.66
CA ASP A 239 -20.85 7.16 6.90
C ASP A 239 -20.96 8.28 5.86
N ALA A 240 -19.84 8.92 5.49
CA ALA A 240 -19.82 9.96 4.46
C ALA A 240 -20.21 9.41 3.07
N ILE A 241 -19.74 8.20 2.71
CA ILE A 241 -20.12 7.53 1.47
C ILE A 241 -21.62 7.17 1.48
N GLU A 242 -22.14 6.67 2.61
CA GLU A 242 -23.56 6.33 2.76
C GLU A 242 -24.45 7.59 2.68
N HIS A 243 -24.03 8.70 3.27
CA HIS A 243 -24.71 9.99 3.14
C HIS A 243 -24.69 10.51 1.70
N ALA A 244 -23.56 10.41 1.01
CA ALA A 244 -23.44 10.81 -0.40
C ALA A 244 -24.33 9.96 -1.31
N ALA A 245 -24.34 8.65 -1.13
CA ALA A 245 -25.21 7.75 -1.88
C ALA A 245 -26.70 8.05 -1.62
N LEU A 246 -27.07 8.32 -0.36
CA LEU A 246 -28.44 8.70 -0.03
C LEU A 246 -28.82 10.00 -0.73
N LEU A 247 -28.04 11.07 -0.58
CA LEU A 247 -28.41 12.39 -1.08
C LEU A 247 -28.31 12.50 -2.61
N VAL A 248 -27.22 12.01 -3.21
CA VAL A 248 -26.91 12.21 -4.64
C VAL A 248 -27.55 11.13 -5.52
N LEU A 249 -27.58 9.88 -5.06
CA LEU A 249 -28.11 8.76 -5.85
C LEU A 249 -29.54 8.39 -5.47
N ALA A 250 -30.08 8.98 -4.40
CA ALA A 250 -31.36 8.59 -3.82
C ALA A 250 -31.42 7.10 -3.45
N ARG A 251 -30.32 6.52 -2.97
CA ARG A 251 -30.23 5.09 -2.61
C ARG A 251 -29.72 4.94 -1.19
N ARG A 252 -30.37 4.10 -0.39
CA ARG A 252 -29.89 3.84 0.96
C ARG A 252 -28.79 2.78 0.93
N ALA A 253 -27.91 2.83 1.92
CA ALA A 253 -26.80 1.89 2.02
C ALA A 253 -27.25 0.44 2.21
N ASP A 254 -28.37 0.23 2.88
CA ASP A 254 -29.02 -1.08 3.07
C ASP A 254 -29.66 -1.62 1.79
N ASP A 255 -30.12 -0.75 0.88
CA ASP A 255 -30.74 -1.17 -0.39
C ASP A 255 -29.69 -1.67 -1.40
N GLU A 256 -28.56 -0.97 -1.51
CA GLU A 256 -27.53 -1.26 -2.51
C GLU A 256 -26.41 -2.15 -1.97
N ALA A 257 -26.29 -2.25 -0.64
CA ALA A 257 -25.20 -2.90 0.06
C ALA A 257 -23.85 -2.50 -0.54
N PHE A 258 -23.51 -1.19 -0.56
CA PHE A 258 -22.38 -0.64 -1.33
C PHE A 258 -21.05 -1.35 -1.13
N PHE A 259 -20.84 -1.88 0.07
CA PHE A 259 -19.63 -2.56 0.50
C PHE A 259 -19.68 -4.09 0.31
N THR A 260 -20.81 -4.61 -0.16
CA THR A 260 -21.00 -6.01 -0.49
C THR A 260 -20.65 -6.26 -1.95
N ARG A 261 -19.87 -7.32 -2.15
CA ARG A 261 -19.53 -7.89 -3.45
C ARG A 261 -20.80 -8.22 -4.25
N PRO A 262 -20.89 -7.85 -5.54
CA PRO A 262 -22.03 -8.21 -6.38
C PRO A 262 -22.22 -9.72 -6.51
N ASP A 263 -23.47 -10.18 -6.53
CA ASP A 263 -23.83 -11.59 -6.78
C ASP A 263 -23.76 -11.92 -8.29
N VAL A 264 -22.55 -11.85 -8.84
CA VAL A 264 -22.24 -12.19 -10.23
C VAL A 264 -21.28 -13.37 -10.24
N LYS A 265 -21.71 -14.47 -10.86
CA LYS A 265 -20.95 -15.74 -10.90
C LYS A 265 -19.64 -15.61 -11.68
N ASP A 266 -19.71 -15.01 -12.86
CA ASP A 266 -18.53 -14.78 -13.69
C ASP A 266 -17.57 -13.78 -13.01
N LYS A 267 -16.30 -14.16 -12.85
CA LYS A 267 -15.31 -13.36 -12.11
C LYS A 267 -15.08 -12.01 -12.78
N ASP A 268 -14.92 -11.98 -14.09
CA ASP A 268 -14.54 -10.77 -14.81
C ASP A 268 -15.71 -9.78 -14.83
N ALA A 269 -16.93 -10.27 -15.14
CA ALA A 269 -18.14 -9.47 -15.05
C ALA A 269 -18.42 -8.94 -13.64
N ARG A 270 -18.11 -9.74 -12.60
CA ARG A 270 -18.27 -9.31 -11.21
C ARG A 270 -17.28 -8.23 -10.83
N VAL A 271 -16.01 -8.34 -11.23
CA VAL A 271 -15.01 -7.27 -11.02
C VAL A 271 -15.48 -5.97 -11.66
N GLU A 272 -16.01 -6.03 -12.89
CA GLU A 272 -16.56 -4.85 -13.56
C GLU A 272 -17.75 -4.25 -12.79
N ALA A 273 -18.69 -5.09 -12.33
CA ALA A 273 -19.81 -4.64 -11.52
C ALA A 273 -19.36 -4.04 -10.17
N SER A 274 -18.34 -4.63 -9.54
CA SER A 274 -17.70 -4.10 -8.33
C SER A 274 -17.08 -2.73 -8.61
N TYR A 275 -16.35 -2.59 -9.71
CA TYR A 275 -15.75 -1.33 -10.12
C TYR A 275 -16.83 -0.26 -10.35
N ASP A 276 -17.85 -0.56 -11.14
CA ASP A 276 -18.90 0.43 -11.48
C ASP A 276 -19.63 0.92 -10.24
N LYS A 277 -19.92 0.01 -9.31
CA LYS A 277 -20.53 0.34 -8.02
C LYS A 277 -19.65 1.22 -7.14
N ILE A 278 -18.33 0.95 -7.10
CA ILE A 278 -17.36 1.77 -6.36
C ILE A 278 -17.20 3.14 -7.04
N ALA A 279 -17.13 3.17 -8.35
CA ALA A 279 -16.99 4.39 -9.14
C ALA A 279 -18.21 5.32 -8.96
N GLU A 280 -19.42 4.78 -9.05
CA GLU A 280 -20.66 5.54 -8.81
C GLU A 280 -20.69 6.14 -7.39
N ALA A 281 -20.26 5.39 -6.38
CA ALA A 281 -20.14 5.88 -5.01
C ALA A 281 -19.06 6.97 -4.86
N SER A 282 -17.92 6.83 -5.55
CA SER A 282 -16.86 7.83 -5.59
C SER A 282 -17.32 9.14 -6.24
N ASP A 283 -18.03 9.05 -7.37
CA ASP A 283 -18.59 10.20 -8.07
C ASP A 283 -19.71 10.89 -7.27
N ALA A 284 -20.53 10.10 -6.57
CA ALA A 284 -21.52 10.61 -5.63
C ALA A 284 -20.85 11.39 -4.49
N LEU A 285 -19.76 10.88 -3.91
CA LEU A 285 -19.02 11.57 -2.85
C LEU A 285 -18.43 12.90 -3.33
N LYS A 286 -17.86 12.91 -4.54
CA LYS A 286 -17.39 14.13 -5.21
C LYS A 286 -18.49 15.18 -5.36
N SER A 287 -19.66 14.75 -5.83
CA SER A 287 -20.83 15.63 -6.00
C SER A 287 -21.37 16.11 -4.66
N TYR A 288 -21.42 15.24 -3.65
CA TYR A 288 -21.90 15.52 -2.30
C TYR A 288 -21.11 16.65 -1.64
N PHE A 289 -19.77 16.59 -1.68
CA PHE A 289 -18.93 17.60 -1.03
C PHE A 289 -18.97 18.98 -1.70
N THR A 290 -19.46 19.07 -2.93
CA THR A 290 -19.62 20.32 -3.66
C THR A 290 -21.03 20.93 -3.50
N LEU A 291 -21.98 20.24 -2.83
CA LEU A 291 -23.35 20.77 -2.61
C LEU A 291 -23.43 21.87 -1.54
N THR A 292 -22.32 22.17 -0.87
CA THR A 292 -22.24 23.32 0.06
C THR A 292 -22.06 24.66 -0.65
N ASP A 293 -21.78 24.64 -1.95
CA ASP A 293 -21.51 25.82 -2.74
C ASP A 293 -22.82 26.59 -2.99
N ALA A 294 -22.77 27.91 -2.84
CA ALA A 294 -23.98 28.74 -2.83
C ALA A 294 -24.73 28.71 -4.17
N ASP A 295 -24.01 28.56 -5.28
CA ASP A 295 -24.54 28.44 -6.64
C ASP A 295 -25.22 27.08 -6.89
N ARG A 296 -24.94 26.06 -6.08
CA ARG A 296 -25.57 24.73 -6.16
C ARG A 296 -26.78 24.55 -5.24
N ARG A 297 -27.25 25.63 -4.61
CA ARG A 297 -28.38 25.56 -3.68
C ARG A 297 -29.66 24.97 -4.30
N ALA A 298 -30.00 25.37 -5.52
CA ALA A 298 -31.19 24.86 -6.21
C ALA A 298 -31.10 23.36 -6.52
N GLU A 299 -29.89 22.87 -6.82
CA GLU A 299 -29.63 21.44 -7.01
C GLU A 299 -29.80 20.68 -5.70
N LEU A 300 -29.22 21.20 -4.60
CA LEU A 300 -29.40 20.61 -3.28
C LEU A 300 -30.88 20.52 -2.89
N ASP A 301 -31.66 21.59 -3.07
CA ASP A 301 -33.09 21.58 -2.74
C ASP A 301 -33.85 20.50 -3.56
N THR A 302 -33.46 20.31 -4.82
CA THR A 302 -34.01 19.25 -5.69
C THR A 302 -33.67 17.85 -5.18
N LEU A 303 -32.41 17.61 -4.81
CA LEU A 303 -31.96 16.33 -4.26
C LEU A 303 -32.64 16.03 -2.92
N VAL A 304 -32.73 17.01 -2.02
CA VAL A 304 -33.42 16.88 -0.73
C VAL A 304 -34.89 16.50 -0.92
N HIS A 305 -35.57 17.10 -1.90
CA HIS A 305 -36.93 16.72 -2.24
C HIS A 305 -37.03 15.28 -2.72
N ALA A 306 -36.12 14.85 -3.61
CA ALA A 306 -36.11 13.50 -4.17
C ALA A 306 -35.86 12.39 -3.12
N VAL A 307 -35.17 12.71 -2.02
CA VAL A 307 -34.80 11.73 -0.97
C VAL A 307 -35.68 11.79 0.26
N LYS A 308 -36.71 12.65 0.28
CA LYS A 308 -37.53 12.95 1.47
C LYS A 308 -38.08 11.71 2.19
N ASP A 309 -38.56 10.72 1.44
CA ASP A 309 -39.15 9.50 1.99
C ASP A 309 -38.10 8.42 2.31
N LYS A 310 -36.87 8.60 1.83
CA LYS A 310 -35.74 7.68 2.03
C LYS A 310 -34.85 8.11 3.19
N ASP A 311 -34.77 9.42 3.47
CA ASP A 311 -34.04 9.97 4.62
C ASP A 311 -34.86 9.82 5.91
N PRO A 312 -34.48 8.92 6.83
CA PRO A 312 -35.23 8.68 8.06
C PRO A 312 -35.21 9.87 9.02
N LYS A 313 -34.30 10.84 8.81
CA LYS A 313 -34.23 12.06 9.63
C LYS A 313 -34.96 13.24 8.98
N HIS A 314 -35.52 13.06 7.78
CA HIS A 314 -36.22 14.09 7.01
C HIS A 314 -35.47 15.43 7.00
N ARG A 315 -34.16 15.40 6.77
CA ARG A 315 -33.27 16.55 6.86
C ARG A 315 -33.67 17.60 5.83
N SER A 316 -33.65 18.87 6.25
CA SER A 316 -33.74 20.02 5.34
C SER A 316 -32.44 20.21 4.56
N ALA A 317 -32.45 21.08 3.55
CA ALA A 317 -31.22 21.48 2.85
C ALA A 317 -30.19 22.13 3.80
N GLU A 318 -30.65 22.92 4.78
CA GLU A 318 -29.78 23.46 5.83
C GLU A 318 -29.12 22.36 6.68
N ASP A 319 -29.86 21.30 7.02
CA ASP A 319 -29.34 20.18 7.79
C ASP A 319 -28.33 19.36 6.98
N TRP A 320 -28.58 19.16 5.69
CA TRP A 320 -27.62 18.54 4.78
C TRP A 320 -26.34 19.37 4.64
N ILE A 321 -26.42 20.70 4.50
CA ILE A 321 -25.22 21.56 4.47
C ILE A 321 -24.39 21.41 5.75
N LYS A 322 -25.03 21.36 6.92
CA LYS A 322 -24.33 21.14 8.20
C LYS A 322 -23.66 19.77 8.23
N LEU A 323 -24.35 18.73 7.77
CA LEU A 323 -23.83 17.37 7.72
C LEU A 323 -22.64 17.25 6.75
N ILE A 324 -22.75 17.77 5.53
CA ILE A 324 -21.66 17.76 4.54
C ILE A 324 -20.41 18.44 5.11
N LYS A 325 -20.57 19.57 5.82
CA LYS A 325 -19.44 20.26 6.46
C LYS A 325 -18.83 19.43 7.59
N ALA A 326 -19.64 18.77 8.40
CA ALA A 326 -19.17 17.88 9.46
C ALA A 326 -18.43 16.66 8.90
N ASP A 327 -18.96 16.06 7.82
CA ASP A 327 -18.32 14.95 7.11
C ASP A 327 -16.98 15.40 6.52
N ARG A 328 -16.92 16.59 5.88
CA ARG A 328 -15.70 17.15 5.30
C ARG A 328 -14.64 17.38 6.37
N GLN A 329 -15.03 17.95 7.51
CA GLN A 329 -14.12 18.15 8.63
C GLN A 329 -13.63 16.82 9.20
N THR A 330 -14.53 15.84 9.34
CA THR A 330 -14.18 14.52 9.87
C THR A 330 -13.20 13.83 8.93
N VAL A 331 -13.56 13.64 7.66
CA VAL A 331 -12.71 13.03 6.62
C VAL A 331 -11.38 13.77 6.47
N GLY A 332 -11.41 15.11 6.43
CA GLY A 332 -10.19 15.93 6.33
C GLY A 332 -9.29 15.85 7.58
N SER A 333 -9.85 15.74 8.79
CA SER A 333 -9.07 15.57 10.02
C SER A 333 -8.39 14.20 10.11
N LEU A 334 -8.91 13.22 9.37
CA LEU A 334 -8.32 11.87 9.25
C LEU A 334 -7.16 11.84 8.23
N ALA A 335 -7.05 12.86 7.37
CA ALA A 335 -6.01 13.01 6.35
C ALA A 335 -4.69 13.56 6.93
N ALA A 336 -4.23 13.02 8.07
CA ALA A 336 -2.90 13.38 8.58
C ALA A 336 -1.86 13.30 7.45
N PRO A 337 -0.85 14.19 7.40
CA PRO A 337 0.02 14.37 6.22
C PRO A 337 0.81 13.13 5.79
N ASP A 338 0.82 12.08 6.61
CA ASP A 338 1.41 10.76 6.40
C ASP A 338 0.38 9.65 6.06
N ARG A 339 -0.93 9.97 5.97
CA ARG A 339 -2.02 8.99 5.98
C ARG A 339 -3.13 9.31 4.97
N LYS A 340 -2.89 8.95 3.70
CA LYS A 340 -3.87 8.90 2.60
C LYS A 340 -4.57 10.24 2.29
N ASN A 341 -4.73 10.57 1.01
CA ASN A 341 -5.23 11.85 0.52
C ASN A 341 -6.77 12.02 0.68
N TRP A 342 -7.28 11.81 1.89
CA TRP A 342 -8.65 12.18 2.27
C TRP A 342 -8.82 13.70 2.44
N SER A 343 -7.76 14.48 2.29
CA SER A 343 -7.79 15.94 2.37
C SER A 343 -8.57 16.61 1.23
N HIS A 344 -8.83 15.87 0.14
CA HIS A 344 -9.53 16.37 -1.03
C HIS A 344 -10.71 15.47 -1.44
N PRO A 345 -11.72 15.29 -0.58
CA PRO A 345 -12.79 14.35 -0.84
C PRO A 345 -13.73 14.80 -1.99
N GLU A 346 -13.66 16.07 -2.41
CA GLU A 346 -14.25 16.57 -3.65
C GLU A 346 -13.67 15.93 -4.93
N HIS A 347 -12.59 15.17 -4.85
CA HIS A 347 -12.07 14.39 -5.98
C HIS A 347 -12.60 12.96 -6.02
N GLY A 348 -13.45 12.56 -5.06
CA GLY A 348 -13.84 11.18 -4.87
C GLY A 348 -12.72 10.38 -4.20
N PHE A 349 -12.82 9.06 -4.24
CA PHE A 349 -11.85 8.14 -3.60
C PHE A 349 -11.36 7.02 -4.53
N LEU A 350 -11.95 6.83 -5.71
CA LEU A 350 -11.47 5.84 -6.69
C LEU A 350 -10.63 6.55 -7.75
N ASN A 351 -9.31 6.45 -7.60
CA ASN A 351 -8.32 6.93 -8.54
C ASN A 351 -7.63 5.75 -9.25
N LEU A 352 -8.43 4.90 -9.92
CA LEU A 352 -7.96 3.83 -10.80
C LEU A 352 -8.81 3.84 -12.05
N ASP A 353 -8.19 3.75 -13.23
CA ASP A 353 -8.94 3.62 -14.48
C ASP A 353 -9.54 2.21 -14.61
N LYS A 354 -10.82 2.10 -15.00
CA LYS A 354 -11.51 0.82 -15.21
C LYS A 354 -10.74 -0.14 -16.10
N ARG A 355 -10.11 0.39 -17.17
CA ARG A 355 -9.35 -0.41 -18.14
C ARG A 355 -8.11 -1.01 -17.49
N LEU A 356 -7.46 -0.29 -16.58
CA LEU A 356 -6.35 -0.81 -15.79
C LEU A 356 -6.82 -1.91 -14.84
N VAL A 357 -7.90 -1.67 -14.09
CA VAL A 357 -8.45 -2.70 -13.17
C VAL A 357 -8.79 -3.97 -13.95
N LYS A 358 -9.51 -3.83 -15.08
CA LYS A 358 -9.82 -4.96 -15.96
C LYS A 358 -8.56 -5.69 -16.45
N ALA A 359 -7.55 -4.97 -16.94
CA ALA A 359 -6.31 -5.59 -17.41
C ALA A 359 -5.57 -6.34 -16.29
N MET A 360 -5.59 -5.82 -15.06
CA MET A 360 -5.00 -6.46 -13.88
C MET A 360 -5.75 -7.75 -13.48
N THR A 361 -7.08 -7.76 -13.56
CA THR A 361 -7.90 -8.87 -13.06
C THR A 361 -8.33 -9.89 -14.10
N ASP A 362 -8.26 -9.54 -15.39
CA ASP A 362 -8.70 -10.37 -16.52
C ASP A 362 -8.19 -11.80 -16.39
N SER A 363 -9.12 -12.76 -16.33
CA SER A 363 -8.84 -14.18 -16.17
C SER A 363 -7.99 -14.76 -17.31
N ALA A 364 -8.11 -14.22 -18.53
CA ALA A 364 -7.27 -14.60 -19.68
C ALA A 364 -5.90 -13.89 -19.67
N GLY A 365 -5.75 -12.85 -18.86
CA GLY A 365 -4.58 -11.98 -18.79
C GLY A 365 -3.74 -12.18 -17.52
N ALA A 366 -3.71 -11.12 -16.70
CA ALA A 366 -2.93 -11.10 -15.47
C ALA A 366 -3.59 -11.92 -14.35
N GLY A 367 -4.92 -11.98 -14.30
CA GLY A 367 -5.70 -12.82 -13.41
C GLY A 367 -5.61 -12.45 -11.92
N LEU A 368 -5.03 -11.30 -11.59
CA LEU A 368 -4.84 -10.87 -10.21
C LEU A 368 -6.18 -10.74 -9.49
N THR A 369 -6.14 -10.89 -8.17
CA THR A 369 -7.28 -10.60 -7.32
C THR A 369 -7.24 -9.13 -6.92
N TRP A 370 -8.32 -8.41 -7.17
CA TRP A 370 -8.51 -7.04 -6.70
C TRP A 370 -9.39 -7.04 -5.45
N LEU A 371 -8.92 -6.47 -4.35
CA LEU A 371 -9.69 -6.44 -3.09
C LEU A 371 -10.78 -5.36 -3.07
N GLY A 372 -10.92 -4.61 -4.16
CA GLY A 372 -12.15 -3.90 -4.47
C GLY A 372 -13.30 -4.84 -4.85
N ASP A 373 -13.04 -6.02 -5.42
CA ASP A 373 -14.06 -7.05 -5.67
C ASP A 373 -14.09 -8.13 -4.58
N ASP A 374 -12.93 -8.74 -4.33
CA ASP A 374 -12.79 -9.93 -3.51
C ASP A 374 -12.36 -9.57 -2.08
N THR A 375 -13.34 -9.08 -1.32
CA THR A 375 -13.14 -8.55 0.05
C THR A 375 -12.56 -9.59 0.99
N VAL A 376 -11.57 -9.21 1.80
CA VAL A 376 -11.07 -10.04 2.91
C VAL A 376 -11.90 -9.72 4.14
N SER A 377 -12.78 -10.64 4.56
CA SER A 377 -13.78 -10.37 5.61
C SER A 377 -14.71 -9.21 5.15
N PRO A 378 -15.32 -8.31 5.98
CA PRO A 378 -16.04 -7.17 5.41
C PRO A 378 -15.09 -6.09 4.87
N GLY A 379 -13.79 -6.37 4.75
CA GLY A 379 -12.77 -5.41 4.39
C GLY A 379 -12.69 -5.14 2.89
N ARG A 380 -12.63 -3.87 2.47
CA ARG A 380 -12.52 -3.48 1.06
C ARG A 380 -11.34 -2.54 0.81
N ASP A 381 -10.34 -3.05 0.10
CA ASP A 381 -9.06 -2.38 -0.17
C ASP A 381 -8.91 -2.12 -1.67
N ILE A 382 -9.35 -0.96 -2.14
CA ILE A 382 -9.45 -0.69 -3.58
C ILE A 382 -8.10 -0.41 -4.25
N MET A 383 -7.03 -0.12 -3.50
CA MET A 383 -5.69 0.01 -4.07
C MET A 383 -5.03 -1.34 -4.35
N HIS A 384 -5.49 -2.42 -3.69
CA HIS A 384 -4.74 -3.66 -3.56
C HIS A 384 -5.03 -4.68 -4.66
N PHE A 385 -3.95 -5.18 -5.28
CA PHE A 385 -3.96 -6.29 -6.22
C PHE A 385 -2.96 -7.35 -5.76
N ASP A 386 -3.38 -8.62 -5.74
CA ASP A 386 -2.51 -9.70 -5.32
C ASP A 386 -2.73 -11.01 -6.08
N MET A 387 -1.87 -11.98 -5.79
CA MET A 387 -1.85 -13.27 -6.46
C MET A 387 -2.64 -14.38 -5.74
N ARG A 388 -3.48 -14.12 -4.73
CA ARG A 388 -4.13 -15.22 -3.97
C ARG A 388 -4.97 -16.18 -4.80
N GLY A 389 -5.52 -15.71 -5.92
CA GLY A 389 -6.31 -16.53 -6.84
C GLY A 389 -5.53 -17.21 -7.97
N VAL A 390 -4.24 -16.91 -8.15
CA VAL A 390 -3.44 -17.36 -9.31
C VAL A 390 -1.99 -17.72 -8.98
N GLY A 391 -1.56 -17.48 -7.75
CA GLY A 391 -0.19 -17.66 -7.27
C GLY A 391 -0.05 -18.90 -6.40
N PRO A 392 1.21 -19.23 -6.03
CA PRO A 392 1.51 -20.42 -5.25
C PRO A 392 1.13 -20.27 -3.77
N ILE A 393 1.03 -19.04 -3.26
CA ILE A 393 0.65 -18.77 -1.86
C ILE A 393 -0.86 -18.56 -1.79
N THR A 394 -1.57 -19.59 -1.33
CA THR A 394 -3.02 -19.62 -1.15
C THR A 394 -3.44 -19.58 0.32
N LYS A 395 -2.48 -19.68 1.25
CA LYS A 395 -2.71 -19.59 2.70
C LYS A 395 -1.57 -18.83 3.35
N ILE A 396 -1.85 -17.80 4.14
CA ILE A 396 -0.83 -17.11 4.93
C ILE A 396 -0.85 -17.69 6.34
N TRP A 397 0.31 -18.13 6.84
CA TRP A 397 0.43 -18.57 8.22
C TRP A 397 0.46 -17.35 9.14
N ASN A 398 -0.58 -17.16 9.94
CA ASN A 398 -0.61 -16.13 10.98
C ASN A 398 -0.62 -16.80 12.35
N SER A 399 0.57 -16.88 12.97
CA SER A 399 0.78 -17.52 14.26
C SER A 399 0.09 -16.81 15.45
N VAL A 400 -0.31 -15.55 15.28
CA VAL A 400 -0.89 -14.70 16.34
C VAL A 400 -2.36 -15.01 16.66
N LYS A 401 -2.99 -16.01 16.02
CA LYS A 401 -4.34 -16.48 16.39
C LYS A 401 -4.35 -17.43 17.61
N GLY A 402 -3.75 -16.99 18.71
CA GLY A 402 -4.01 -17.55 20.03
C GLY A 402 -5.40 -17.14 20.52
N GLY A 403 -6.47 -17.67 19.91
CA GLY A 403 -7.84 -17.32 20.31
C GLY A 403 -8.92 -17.72 19.33
N ARG A 404 -9.17 -19.04 19.24
CA ARG A 404 -10.31 -19.72 18.59
C ARG A 404 -10.29 -19.75 17.06
N GLY A 405 -9.93 -20.93 16.57
CA GLY A 405 -10.81 -21.73 15.72
C GLY A 405 -11.35 -21.03 14.49
N GLY A 406 -10.60 -21.14 13.41
CA GLY A 406 -11.06 -20.79 12.09
C GLY A 406 -9.83 -20.69 11.22
N ASP A 407 -9.53 -21.79 10.53
CA ASP A 407 -8.86 -21.76 9.24
C ASP A 407 -9.14 -20.41 8.60
N THR A 408 -8.11 -19.57 8.47
CA THR A 408 -8.24 -18.38 7.63
C THR A 408 -8.23 -18.87 6.20
N TYR A 409 -9.38 -19.43 5.82
CA TYR A 409 -9.72 -19.73 4.44
C TYR A 409 -9.60 -18.40 3.68
N LEU A 410 -8.59 -18.32 2.81
CA LEU A 410 -8.82 -17.74 1.49
C LEU A 410 -9.82 -18.69 0.82
N GLY A 411 -11.11 -18.50 1.12
CA GLY A 411 -12.19 -19.32 0.59
C GLY A 411 -12.20 -19.20 -0.92
N GLY A 412 -11.63 -20.20 -1.59
CA GLY A 412 -11.75 -20.37 -3.03
C GLY A 412 -13.21 -20.60 -3.39
N GLY A 413 -13.77 -19.65 -4.13
CA GLY A 413 -14.91 -19.89 -5.02
C GLY A 413 -14.42 -20.23 -6.42
#